data_AF-A0A6P1IR19-F1
#
_entry.id   AF-A0A6P1IR19-F1
#
_cell.length_a   1.000
_cell.length_b   1.000
_cell.length_c   1.000
_cell.angle_alpha   90.00
_cell.angle_beta   90.00
_cell.angle_gamma   90.00
#
_symmetry.space_group_name_H-M   'P 1'
#
loop_
_entity.id
_entity.type
_entity.pdbx_description
1 polymer ?
#
loop_
_entity_poly.entity_id
_entity_poly.type
_entity_poly.pdbx_seq_one_letter_code
_entity_poly.pdbx_strand_id
1 'polypeptide(L)'
;MLINDGTLTMSPHEWEAFQRMTFAPWRPRTQREFDAMAELGAARHVAENTGGMGFVHAMACEDMRFGPNGEMNFPPDQRRLAYCAVHGTWPTDEELKEFEGLPATGDGKPGLRLV
;
A
#
# COMPACT_ATOMS: atom_id res chain seq x y z
N MET A 1 -1.52 -10.47 -7.70
CA MET A 1 -0.55 -11.38 -7.08
C MET A 1 -1.25 -12.72 -6.98
N LEU A 2 -0.55 -13.82 -7.20
CA LEU A 2 -1.14 -15.16 -7.18
C LEU A 2 -0.31 -16.04 -6.25
N ILE A 3 -0.98 -16.73 -5.32
CA ILE A 3 -0.38 -17.82 -4.57
C ILE A 3 -0.78 -19.12 -5.26
N ASN A 4 0.21 -19.90 -5.66
CA ASN A 4 0.02 -21.26 -6.14
C ASN A 4 0.96 -22.18 -5.36
N ASP A 5 0.39 -23.15 -4.63
CA ASP A 5 1.14 -24.14 -3.86
C ASP A 5 2.19 -23.53 -2.89
N GLY A 6 1.78 -22.50 -2.15
CA GLY A 6 2.66 -21.77 -1.21
C GLY A 6 3.70 -20.86 -1.86
N THR A 7 3.78 -20.87 -3.20
CA THR A 7 4.65 -20.00 -3.98
C THR A 7 3.90 -18.73 -4.37
N LEU A 8 4.46 -17.60 -3.95
CA LEU A 8 3.95 -16.28 -4.28
C LEU A 8 4.51 -15.84 -5.64
N THR A 9 3.62 -15.39 -6.51
CA THR A 9 3.96 -14.86 -7.83
C THR A 9 3.35 -13.49 -8.03
N MET A 10 4.14 -12.57 -8.56
CA MET A 10 3.72 -11.20 -8.89
C MET A 10 3.89 -10.98 -10.38
N SER A 11 2.94 -10.27 -10.99
CA SER A 11 3.15 -9.73 -12.33
C SER A 11 4.30 -8.71 -12.32
N PRO A 12 4.92 -8.39 -13.48
CA PRO A 12 5.98 -7.38 -13.54
C PRO A 12 5.57 -6.02 -12.97
N HIS A 13 4.32 -5.60 -13.21
CA HIS A 13 3.77 -4.34 -12.69
C HIS A 13 3.60 -4.36 -11.17
N GLU A 14 3.11 -5.48 -10.64
CA GLU A 14 2.98 -5.69 -9.19
C GLU A 14 4.32 -5.67 -8.48
N TRP A 15 5.34 -6.30 -9.09
CA TRP A 15 6.70 -6.26 -8.57
C TRP A 15 7.26 -4.84 -8.53
N GLU A 16 7.09 -4.07 -9.60
CA GLU A 16 7.60 -2.70 -9.67
C GLU A 16 6.95 -1.80 -8.60
N ALA A 17 5.63 -1.93 -8.42
CA ALA A 17 4.90 -1.23 -7.37
C ALA A 17 5.40 -1.63 -5.97
N PHE A 18 5.51 -2.94 -5.72
CA PHE A 18 6.00 -3.45 -4.44
C PHE A 18 7.42 -2.98 -4.14
N GLN A 19 8.34 -3.11 -5.09
CA GLN A 19 9.73 -2.67 -4.94
C GLN A 19 9.84 -1.18 -4.64
N ARG A 20 9.04 -0.32 -5.29
CA ARG A 20 9.03 1.13 -5.00
C ARG A 20 8.58 1.45 -3.59
N MET A 21 7.62 0.70 -3.05
CA MET A 21 7.07 0.98 -1.72
C MET A 21 7.91 0.39 -0.60
N THR A 22 8.41 -0.83 -0.75
CA THR A 22 9.13 -1.55 0.32
C THR A 22 10.64 -1.50 0.18
N PHE A 23 11.16 -0.98 -0.93
CA PHE A 23 12.57 -1.06 -1.32
C PHE A 23 13.08 -2.51 -1.41
N ALA A 24 12.18 -3.45 -1.75
CA ALA A 24 12.51 -4.86 -1.81
C ALA A 24 13.68 -5.15 -2.77
N PRO A 25 14.71 -5.88 -2.32
CA PRO A 25 15.87 -6.22 -3.14
C PRO A 25 15.60 -7.33 -4.16
N TRP A 26 14.59 -8.17 -3.94
CA TRP A 26 14.18 -9.23 -4.88
C TRP A 26 12.68 -9.54 -4.74
N ARG A 27 12.12 -10.26 -5.71
CA ARG A 27 10.71 -10.69 -5.71
C ARG A 27 10.47 -11.73 -4.61
N PRO A 28 9.56 -11.49 -3.66
CA PRO A 28 9.24 -12.48 -2.64
C PRO A 28 8.64 -13.73 -3.29
N ARG A 29 9.06 -14.90 -2.82
CA ARG A 29 8.62 -16.22 -3.30
C ARG A 29 7.67 -16.90 -2.34
N THR A 30 7.66 -16.44 -1.09
CA THR A 30 6.82 -16.98 -0.03
C THR A 30 6.16 -15.84 0.73
N GLN A 31 5.08 -16.17 1.43
CA GLN A 31 4.42 -15.29 2.37
C GLN A 31 5.39 -14.61 3.34
N ARG A 32 6.27 -15.41 3.95
CA ARG A 32 7.25 -14.94 4.93
C ARG A 32 8.22 -13.92 4.34
N GLU A 33 8.67 -14.12 3.10
CA GLU A 33 9.54 -13.16 2.43
C GLU A 33 8.80 -11.85 2.15
N PHE A 34 7.54 -11.95 1.74
CA PHE A 34 6.69 -10.79 1.49
C PHE A 34 6.50 -9.95 2.77
N ASP A 35 6.11 -10.57 3.88
CA ASP A 35 5.88 -9.87 5.14
C ASP A 35 7.16 -9.23 5.69
N ALA A 36 8.29 -9.93 5.63
CA ALA A 36 9.57 -9.39 6.08
C ALA A 36 9.98 -8.14 5.27
N MET A 37 9.74 -8.14 3.96
CA MET A 37 10.02 -6.97 3.12
C MET A 37 9.07 -5.82 3.40
N ALA A 38 7.79 -6.09 3.63
CA ALA A 38 6.81 -5.10 4.05
C ALA A 38 7.21 -4.43 5.38
N GLU A 39 7.61 -5.22 6.38
CA GLU A 39 8.06 -4.73 7.69
C GLU A 39 9.34 -3.90 7.59
N LEU A 40 10.32 -4.36 6.80
CA LEU A 40 11.56 -3.60 6.56
C LEU A 40 11.29 -2.28 5.82
N GLY A 41 10.40 -2.30 4.83
CA GLY A 41 9.95 -1.10 4.13
C GLY A 41 9.30 -0.11 5.10
N ALA A 42 8.40 -0.59 5.96
CA ALA A 42 7.74 0.23 6.97
C ALA A 42 8.74 0.86 7.94
N ALA A 43 9.62 0.06 8.53
CA ALA A 43 10.65 0.53 9.47
C ALA A 43 11.54 1.60 8.84
N ARG A 44 11.88 1.45 7.55
CA ARG A 44 12.67 2.44 6.82
C ARG A 44 11.93 3.76 6.68
N HIS A 45 10.66 3.75 6.25
CA HIS A 45 9.90 4.98 6.09
C HIS A 45 9.69 5.71 7.42
N VAL A 46 9.48 4.98 8.52
CA VAL A 46 9.42 5.56 9.88
C VAL A 46 10.74 6.24 10.27
N ALA A 47 11.87 5.60 9.95
CA ALA A 47 13.20 6.13 10.24
C ALA A 47 13.52 7.39 9.41
N GLU A 48 13.08 7.44 8.16
CA GLU A 48 13.31 8.60 7.27
C GLU A 48 12.40 9.79 7.62
N ASN A 49 11.17 9.55 8.11
CA ASN A 49 10.26 10.62 8.53
C ASN A 49 9.20 10.11 9.52
N THR A 50 9.43 10.37 10.81
CA THR A 50 8.52 10.02 11.89
C THR A 50 7.39 11.05 11.99
N GLY A 51 6.15 10.63 11.71
CA GLY A 51 4.94 11.46 11.85
C GLY A 51 4.53 12.28 10.62
N GLY A 52 5.32 12.29 9.55
CA GLY A 52 4.95 12.88 8.24
C GLY A 52 4.62 11.81 7.18
N MET A 53 4.94 12.10 5.93
CA MET A 53 4.72 11.17 4.80
C MET A 53 5.45 9.82 4.94
N GLY A 54 6.53 9.76 5.71
CA GLY A 54 7.19 8.48 6.02
C GLY A 54 6.32 7.58 6.90
N PHE A 55 5.60 8.15 7.88
CA PHE A 55 4.65 7.38 8.68
C PHE A 55 3.50 6.81 7.83
N VAL A 56 3.01 7.61 6.88
CA VAL A 56 1.98 7.19 5.91
C VAL A 56 2.48 6.04 5.03
N HIS A 57 3.70 6.15 4.48
CA HIS A 57 4.28 5.06 3.68
C HIS A 57 4.57 3.81 4.52
N ALA A 58 4.87 3.98 5.81
CA ALA A 58 5.03 2.86 6.71
C ALA A 58 3.73 2.10 6.93
N MET A 59 2.63 2.82 7.19
CA MET A 59 1.31 2.18 7.31
C MET A 59 0.88 1.52 6.01
N ALA A 60 1.17 2.13 4.85
CA ALA A 60 0.92 1.48 3.56
C ALA A 60 1.69 0.16 3.42
N CYS A 61 2.97 0.11 3.83
CA CYS A 61 3.78 -1.11 3.87
C CYS A 61 3.19 -2.17 4.78
N GLU A 62 2.75 -1.78 5.98
CA GLU A 62 2.13 -2.71 6.93
C GLU A 62 0.79 -3.27 6.43
N ASP A 63 -0.01 -2.45 5.75
CA ASP A 63 -1.32 -2.82 5.20
C ASP A 63 -1.22 -3.70 3.95
N MET A 64 -0.07 -3.71 3.25
CA MET A 64 0.14 -4.63 2.13
C MET A 64 0.23 -6.10 2.56
N ARG A 65 0.45 -6.37 3.86
CA ARG A 65 0.60 -7.72 4.42
C ARG A 65 -0.68 -8.52 4.34
N PHE A 66 -0.52 -9.84 4.41
CA PHE A 66 -1.67 -10.73 4.37
C PHE A 66 -2.42 -10.69 5.70
N GLY A 67 -3.75 -10.68 5.62
CA GLY A 67 -4.61 -10.72 6.80
C GLY A 67 -4.43 -12.01 7.61
N PRO A 68 -4.93 -12.07 8.85
CA PRO A 68 -4.81 -13.24 9.72
C PRO A 68 -5.43 -14.52 9.13
N ASN A 69 -6.34 -14.40 8.15
CA ASN A 69 -6.94 -15.53 7.44
C ASN A 69 -6.29 -15.79 6.06
N GLY A 70 -5.15 -15.18 5.76
CA GLY A 70 -4.50 -15.24 4.46
C GLY A 70 -5.14 -14.36 3.39
N GLU A 71 -5.97 -13.38 3.79
CA GLU A 71 -6.51 -12.40 2.85
C GLU A 71 -5.39 -11.58 2.22
N MET A 72 -5.44 -11.38 0.91
CA MET A 72 -4.46 -10.56 0.21
C MET A 72 -4.84 -9.08 0.27
N ASN A 73 -3.97 -8.25 0.84
CA ASN A 73 -4.13 -6.80 0.86
C ASN A 73 -3.17 -6.08 -0.12
N PHE A 74 -2.69 -6.79 -1.13
CA PHE A 74 -1.86 -6.24 -2.20
C PHE A 74 -2.58 -6.30 -3.57
N PRO A 75 -2.63 -5.19 -4.35
CA PRO A 75 -2.00 -3.89 -4.09
C PRO A 75 -2.64 -3.16 -2.89
N PRO A 76 -1.89 -2.26 -2.22
CA PRO A 76 -2.43 -1.44 -1.14
C PRO A 76 -3.67 -0.70 -1.60
N ASP A 77 -4.60 -0.46 -0.68
CA ASP A 77 -5.86 0.21 -1.00
C ASP A 77 -5.58 1.56 -1.67
N GLN A 78 -5.76 1.60 -3.00
CA GLN A 78 -5.43 2.76 -3.82
C GLN A 78 -6.21 4.00 -3.37
N ARG A 79 -7.35 3.77 -2.71
CA ARG A 79 -8.19 4.82 -2.17
C ARG A 79 -7.53 5.52 -0.99
N ARG A 80 -6.99 4.74 -0.05
CA ARG A 80 -6.25 5.27 1.11
C ARG A 80 -4.99 5.97 0.67
N LEU A 81 -4.28 5.43 -0.31
CA LEU A 81 -3.11 6.08 -0.88
C LEU A 81 -3.45 7.41 -1.58
N ALA A 82 -4.56 7.48 -2.31
CA ALA A 82 -5.03 8.71 -2.93
C ALA A 82 -5.41 9.77 -1.88
N TYR A 83 -6.14 9.36 -0.83
CA TYR A 83 -6.44 10.24 0.32
C TYR A 83 -5.15 10.79 0.94
N CYS A 84 -4.19 9.91 1.23
CA CYS A 84 -2.92 10.28 1.82
C CYS A 84 -2.12 11.27 0.94
N ALA A 85 -2.19 11.13 -0.38
CA ALA A 85 -1.53 12.06 -1.30
C ALA A 85 -2.14 13.47 -1.28
N VAL A 86 -3.43 13.60 -0.94
CA VAL A 86 -4.15 14.88 -0.86
C VAL A 86 -4.01 15.50 0.54
N HIS A 87 -4.17 14.70 1.59
CA HIS A 87 -4.30 15.18 2.97
C HIS A 87 -3.03 15.01 3.82
N GLY A 88 -2.06 14.20 3.36
CA GLY A 88 -0.82 13.93 4.08
C GLY A 88 -0.99 13.06 5.34
N THR A 89 -2.19 12.56 5.59
CA THR A 89 -2.55 11.74 6.74
C THR A 89 -3.27 10.47 6.31
N TRP A 90 -3.21 9.44 7.15
CA TRP A 90 -3.95 8.20 6.91
C TRP A 90 -5.43 8.37 7.27
N PRO A 91 -6.36 8.02 6.38
CA PRO A 91 -7.78 8.17 6.64
C PRO A 91 -8.31 7.06 7.57
N THR A 92 -9.27 7.43 8.41
CA THR A 92 -10.25 6.51 8.99
C THR A 92 -11.19 5.95 7.91
N ASP A 93 -11.94 4.89 8.24
CA ASP A 93 -12.91 4.30 7.30
C ASP A 93 -14.03 5.28 6.90
N GLU A 94 -14.42 6.16 7.82
CA GLU A 94 -15.42 7.20 7.59
C GLU A 94 -14.88 8.30 6.65
N GLU A 95 -13.67 8.79 6.90
CA GLU A 95 -13.00 9.78 6.04
C GLU A 95 -12.72 9.22 4.63
N LEU A 96 -12.39 7.93 4.53
CA LEU A 96 -12.21 7.26 3.25
C LEU A 96 -13.53 7.22 2.46
N LYS A 97 -14.63 6.89 3.14
CA LYS A 97 -15.97 6.84 2.53
C LYS A 97 -16.45 8.22 2.09
N GLU A 98 -16.14 9.27 2.86
CA GLU A 98 -16.41 10.65 2.46
C GLU A 98 -15.59 11.05 1.23
N PHE A 99 -14.30 10.70 1.20
CA PHE A 99 -13.41 10.98 0.08
C PHE A 99 -13.84 10.27 -1.21
N GLU A 100 -14.36 9.05 -1.12
CA GLU A 100 -14.98 8.32 -2.24
C GLU A 100 -16.24 9.02 -2.79
N GLY A 101 -16.96 9.76 -1.94
CA GLY A 101 -18.17 10.50 -2.32
C GLY A 101 -17.91 11.87 -2.95
N LEU A 102 -16.66 12.36 -2.93
CA LEU A 102 -16.32 13.68 -3.47
C LEU A 102 -16.22 13.66 -5.01
N PRO A 103 -16.81 14.65 -5.70
CA PRO A 103 -16.63 14.79 -7.15
C PRO A 103 -15.16 15.09 -7.48
N ALA A 104 -14.62 14.43 -8.50
CA ALA A 104 -13.25 14.64 -8.95
C ALA A 104 -12.99 16.13 -9.24
N THR A 105 -12.09 16.76 -8.49
CA THR A 105 -11.70 18.15 -8.73
C THR A 105 -10.99 18.26 -10.08
N GLY A 106 -11.48 19.14 -10.95
CA GLY A 106 -11.04 19.33 -12.34
C GLY A 106 -9.58 19.74 -12.55
N ASP A 107 -8.77 19.86 -11.49
CA ASP A 107 -7.37 20.28 -11.52
C ASP A 107 -6.37 19.10 -11.59
N GLY A 108 -6.81 17.91 -12.00
CA GLY A 108 -5.92 16.76 -12.24
C GLY A 108 -5.31 16.14 -10.98
N LYS A 109 -5.82 16.47 -9.79
CA LYS A 109 -5.54 15.73 -8.55
C LYS A 109 -6.55 14.57 -8.41
N PRO A 110 -6.09 13.35 -8.06
CA PRO A 110 -6.95 12.18 -8.08
C PRO A 110 -7.95 12.19 -6.91
N GLY A 111 -9.22 12.38 -7.22
CA GLY A 111 -10.32 11.71 -6.53
C GLY A 111 -10.60 10.38 -7.23
N LEU A 112 -11.02 9.35 -6.49
CA LEU A 112 -11.25 8.02 -7.06
C LEU A 112 -12.37 8.06 -8.09
N ARG A 113 -12.05 7.71 -9.34
CA ARG A 113 -13.07 7.27 -10.29
C ARG A 113 -13.51 5.87 -9.93
N LEU A 114 -14.72 5.71 -9.40
CA LEU A 114 -15.49 4.50 -9.63
C LEU A 114 -16.06 4.61 -11.06
N VAL A 115 -15.26 4.11 -12.01
CA VAL A 115 -15.50 4.05 -13.47
C VAL A 115 -15.31 5.38 -14.22
#